data_AF-A0A2M7BVQ3-F1
#
_entry.id   AF-A0A2M7BVQ3-F1
#
_cell.length_a   1.000
_cell.length_b   1.000
_cell.length_c   1.000
_cell.angle_alpha   90.00
_cell.angle_beta   90.00
_cell.angle_gamma   90.00
#
_symmetry.space_group_name_H-M   'P 1'
#
loop_
_entity.id
_entity.type
_entity.pdbx_description
1 polymer ?
#
loop_
_entity_poly.entity_id
_entity_poly.type
_entity_poly.pdbx_seq_one_letter_code
_entity_poly.pdbx_strand_id
1 'polypeptide(L)'
;MVLSKKSEKKVSDFAKASSDKDDQPIDVSKLIDKVEEKPIMPVESRPIIRAQVPLEERLKEDLKISYQAKGILDITYGGYGFLRKDYVLSPDKDIYVSTSQIRRFWLRRGDEVEGLARPPKEGERFHSLLLIKKINGKTLTEEESARRKTFDQLTSLHPNKQIKLETKKDVLSTRIIDLVAPIGFGQRALIVSQPKAGKTTFLKEIAEAIGTNYPDVYLMAILIGERPEEVTEIKRFIKGEVAASNFDESARQQIKVANLALDRARRLVEVGCDVIILLDSVTRLARAFNLSVSGTGRSLSGGFDPSALYPAKKFLGAARNCEEGGSLTIIGTALVGTESR
;
A
#
# COMPACT_ATOMS: atom_id res chain seq x y z
N MET A 1 47.84 -42.80 -19.24
CA MET A 1 46.59 -43.23 -19.90
C MET A 1 45.47 -42.29 -19.44
N VAL A 2 45.49 -41.05 -19.95
CA VAL A 2 44.44 -40.46 -20.81
C VAL A 2 43.06 -40.45 -20.15
N LEU A 3 42.77 -39.36 -19.43
CA LEU A 3 41.40 -38.96 -19.07
C LEU A 3 40.75 -38.31 -20.29
N SER A 4 39.64 -38.92 -20.72
CA SER A 4 38.75 -38.48 -21.80
C SER A 4 37.72 -37.48 -21.27
N LYS A 5 37.67 -36.28 -21.85
CA LYS A 5 36.48 -35.41 -21.89
C LYS A 5 36.23 -34.99 -23.34
N LYS A 6 35.31 -35.69 -24.01
CA LYS A 6 34.46 -35.15 -25.09
C LYS A 6 33.21 -34.58 -24.40
N SER A 7 32.56 -33.49 -24.78
CA SER A 7 32.63 -32.65 -25.98
C SER A 7 31.80 -31.39 -25.73
N GLU A 8 32.43 -30.23 -25.74
CA GLU A 8 31.78 -28.96 -26.06
C GLU A 8 32.11 -28.65 -27.52
N LYS A 9 31.11 -28.32 -28.34
CA LYS A 9 31.32 -27.94 -29.73
C LYS A 9 30.51 -26.68 -30.06
N LYS A 10 31.20 -25.80 -30.79
CA LYS A 10 30.77 -24.55 -31.44
C LYS A 10 30.81 -23.30 -30.57
N VAL A 11 31.96 -22.61 -30.57
CA VAL A 11 32.16 -21.30 -31.22
C VAL A 11 33.68 -21.12 -31.42
N SER A 12 34.19 -21.29 -32.63
CA SER A 12 35.51 -20.77 -33.02
C SER A 12 35.65 -20.83 -34.53
N ASP A 13 35.54 -19.68 -35.18
CA ASP A 13 36.22 -19.43 -36.45
C ASP A 13 36.55 -17.93 -36.49
N PHE A 14 37.76 -17.64 -36.94
CA PHE A 14 38.35 -16.34 -37.24
C PHE A 14 38.97 -15.51 -36.11
N ALA A 15 40.11 -16.01 -35.64
CA ALA A 15 41.29 -15.18 -35.45
C ALA A 15 42.36 -15.63 -36.46
N LYS A 16 42.85 -14.71 -37.33
CA LYS A 16 44.26 -14.56 -37.79
C LYS A 16 44.37 -13.81 -39.13
N ALA A 17 44.98 -12.63 -39.08
CA ALA A 17 45.99 -12.07 -40.00
C ALA A 17 46.21 -10.60 -39.59
N SER A 18 47.16 -10.30 -38.69
CA SER A 18 48.57 -9.91 -38.98
C SER A 18 48.64 -8.51 -39.65
N SER A 19 48.91 -7.42 -38.94
CA SER A 19 50.17 -6.96 -38.28
C SER A 19 51.04 -6.06 -39.19
N ASP A 20 51.34 -4.88 -38.63
CA ASP A 20 52.56 -4.06 -38.76
C ASP A 20 52.81 -3.21 -40.02
N LYS A 21 52.58 -1.88 -39.91
CA LYS A 21 53.61 -0.83 -39.66
C LYS A 21 53.08 0.60 -39.88
N ASP A 22 53.74 1.55 -39.20
CA ASP A 22 53.71 3.02 -39.32
C ASP A 22 52.71 3.81 -38.46
N ASP A 23 53.18 4.14 -37.25
CA ASP A 23 52.70 5.21 -36.39
C ASP A 23 53.25 6.56 -36.91
N GLN A 24 52.40 7.38 -37.54
CA GLN A 24 52.61 8.83 -37.67
C GLN A 24 51.32 9.57 -37.31
N PRO A 25 51.39 10.65 -36.51
CA PRO A 25 50.18 11.37 -36.09
C PRO A 25 49.56 12.14 -37.26
N ILE A 26 48.24 12.04 -37.39
CA ILE A 26 47.42 12.66 -38.43
C ILE A 26 47.39 14.18 -38.23
N ASP A 27 47.87 14.94 -39.21
CA ASP A 27 47.91 16.40 -39.21
C ASP A 27 46.53 16.99 -39.59
N VAL A 28 45.82 17.51 -38.58
CA VAL A 28 44.43 17.99 -38.65
C VAL A 28 44.31 19.35 -39.37
N SER A 29 45.43 19.98 -39.70
CA SER A 29 45.46 21.34 -40.29
C SER A 29 45.01 21.42 -41.75
N LYS A 30 44.86 20.28 -42.46
CA LYS A 30 44.42 20.24 -43.87
C LYS A 30 42.91 20.07 -44.08
N LEU A 31 42.12 19.95 -43.01
CA LEU A 31 40.66 19.76 -43.07
C LEU A 31 39.85 21.06 -42.89
N ILE A 32 40.50 22.20 -42.72
CA ILE A 32 39.84 23.46 -42.32
C ILE A 32 39.41 24.32 -43.52
N ASP A 33 39.95 24.12 -44.72
CA ASP A 33 39.79 25.09 -45.82
C ASP A 33 38.62 24.86 -46.81
N LYS A 34 37.58 24.10 -46.46
CA LYS A 34 36.38 23.95 -47.31
C LYS A 34 35.05 23.88 -46.56
N VAL A 35 34.74 24.92 -45.77
CA VAL A 35 33.37 25.19 -45.36
C VAL A 35 32.94 26.53 -45.94
N GLU A 36 32.25 26.51 -47.08
CA GLU A 36 31.52 27.69 -47.57
C GLU A 36 30.36 27.96 -46.61
N GLU A 37 30.45 29.08 -45.87
CA GLU A 37 29.36 29.60 -45.06
C GLU A 37 28.21 30.07 -45.96
N LYS A 38 27.20 29.23 -46.15
CA LYS A 38 25.90 29.72 -46.62
C LYS A 38 25.20 30.39 -45.44
N PRO A 39 24.70 31.63 -45.59
CA PRO A 39 24.00 32.31 -44.51
C PRO A 39 22.77 31.51 -44.10
N ILE A 40 22.68 31.22 -42.80
CA ILE A 40 21.53 30.58 -42.18
C ILE A 40 20.37 31.59 -42.26
N MET A 41 19.44 31.40 -43.19
CA MET A 41 18.18 32.14 -43.16
C MET A 41 17.40 31.74 -41.90
N PRO A 42 16.81 32.68 -41.15
CA PRO A 42 15.98 32.32 -40.00
C PRO A 42 14.81 31.49 -40.51
N VAL A 43 14.67 30.26 -40.01
CA VAL A 43 13.45 29.49 -40.20
C VAL A 43 12.36 30.25 -39.42
N GLU A 44 11.45 30.91 -40.14
CA GLU A 44 10.25 31.47 -39.55
C GLU A 44 9.51 30.36 -38.81
N SER A 45 9.59 30.38 -37.49
CA SER A 45 8.84 29.50 -36.62
C SER A 45 7.37 29.93 -36.72
N ARG A 46 6.63 29.31 -37.65
CA ARG A 46 5.17 29.40 -37.62
C ARG A 46 4.74 28.86 -36.26
N PRO A 47 4.08 29.67 -35.41
CA PRO A 47 3.55 29.14 -34.16
C PRO A 47 2.50 28.10 -34.54
N ILE A 48 2.77 26.83 -34.20
CA ILE A 48 1.74 25.80 -34.22
C ILE A 48 0.79 26.19 -33.08
N ILE A 49 -0.19 27.04 -33.38
CA ILE A 49 -1.34 27.25 -32.51
C ILE A 49 -2.10 25.93 -32.57
N ARG A 50 -1.75 24.98 -31.68
CA ARG A 50 -2.65 23.88 -31.34
C ARG A 50 -3.91 24.57 -30.83
N ALA A 51 -4.95 24.64 -31.65
CA ALA A 51 -6.26 25.09 -31.22
C ALA A 51 -6.59 24.34 -29.93
N GLN A 52 -6.62 25.06 -28.81
CA GLN A 52 -6.99 24.48 -27.54
C GLN A 52 -8.49 24.19 -27.66
N VAL A 53 -8.82 22.94 -27.98
CA VAL A 53 -10.19 22.44 -27.92
C VAL A 53 -10.77 22.88 -26.57
N PRO A 54 -11.94 23.54 -26.53
CA PRO A 54 -12.57 24.00 -25.30
C PRO A 54 -12.57 22.90 -24.24
N LEU A 55 -12.25 23.27 -22.99
CA LEU A 55 -12.14 22.33 -21.87
C LEU A 55 -13.40 21.45 -21.74
N GLU A 56 -14.56 22.03 -22.01
CA GLU A 56 -15.86 21.35 -21.98
C GLU A 56 -16.01 20.26 -23.04
N GLU A 57 -15.51 20.48 -24.26
CA GLU A 57 -15.56 19.47 -25.32
C GLU A 57 -14.62 18.31 -24.99
N ARG A 58 -13.42 18.60 -24.47
CA ARG A 58 -12.48 17.57 -24.01
C ARG A 58 -13.06 16.74 -22.86
N LEU A 59 -13.78 17.38 -21.94
CA LEU A 59 -14.48 16.69 -20.85
C LEU A 59 -15.60 15.79 -21.37
N LYS A 60 -16.38 16.25 -22.37
CA LYS A 60 -17.42 15.42 -22.99
C LYS A 60 -16.85 14.19 -23.68
N GLU A 61 -15.73 14.33 -24.39
CA GLU A 61 -15.03 13.20 -25.00
C GLU A 61 -14.49 12.23 -23.95
N ASP A 62 -13.86 12.77 -22.90
CA ASP A 62 -13.32 11.98 -21.79
C ASP A 62 -14.41 11.21 -21.04
N LEU A 63 -15.59 11.81 -20.90
CA LEU A 63 -16.76 11.16 -20.29
C LEU A 63 -17.29 9.99 -21.14
N LYS A 64 -17.20 10.07 -22.47
CA LYS A 64 -17.65 8.97 -23.36
C LYS A 64 -16.82 7.70 -23.22
N ILE A 65 -15.51 7.84 -22.98
CA ILE A 65 -14.58 6.72 -22.78
C ILE A 65 -14.38 6.36 -21.30
N SER A 66 -15.12 7.01 -20.40
CA SER A 66 -14.95 6.83 -18.96
C SER A 66 -15.55 5.52 -18.47
N TYR A 67 -14.97 4.98 -17.40
CA TYR A 67 -15.46 3.79 -16.71
C TYR A 67 -15.51 4.03 -15.21
N GLN A 68 -16.31 3.23 -14.51
CA GLN A 68 -16.40 3.32 -13.05
C GLN A 68 -15.15 2.79 -12.39
N ALA A 69 -14.63 3.58 -11.47
CA ALA A 69 -13.39 3.33 -10.76
C ALA A 69 -13.62 3.42 -9.26
N LYS A 70 -12.92 2.55 -8.53
CA LYS A 70 -12.94 2.50 -7.07
C LYS A 70 -11.56 2.08 -6.58
N GLY A 71 -11.05 2.73 -5.53
CA GLY A 71 -9.82 2.33 -4.87
C GLY A 71 -9.47 3.20 -3.67
N ILE A 72 -8.41 2.80 -2.98
CA ILE A 72 -7.94 3.44 -1.75
C ILE A 72 -6.85 4.45 -2.08
N LEU A 73 -7.04 5.70 -1.68
CA LEU A 73 -6.15 6.79 -2.01
C LEU A 73 -4.81 6.69 -1.25
N ASP A 74 -3.74 6.58 -2.00
CA ASP A 74 -2.34 6.67 -1.54
C ASP A 74 -1.71 7.96 -2.07
N ILE A 75 -1.53 8.95 -1.19
CA ILE A 75 -0.98 10.27 -1.54
C ILE A 75 0.55 10.20 -1.49
N THR A 76 1.20 10.68 -2.54
CA THR A 76 2.66 10.76 -2.62
C THR A 76 3.18 12.05 -1.96
N TYR A 77 4.49 12.10 -1.68
CA TYR A 77 5.13 13.32 -1.15
C TYR A 77 4.96 14.55 -2.06
N GLY A 78 4.76 14.35 -3.37
CA GLY A 78 4.50 15.42 -4.33
C GLY A 78 3.07 15.98 -4.30
N GLY A 79 2.20 15.48 -3.41
CA GLY A 79 0.83 15.95 -3.21
C GLY A 79 -0.21 15.39 -4.17
N TYR A 80 0.20 14.77 -5.27
CA TYR A 80 -0.67 13.93 -6.10
C TYR A 80 -0.77 12.52 -5.52
N GLY A 81 -1.79 11.76 -5.90
CA GLY A 81 -2.04 10.43 -5.36
C GLY A 81 -2.43 9.40 -6.42
N PHE A 82 -2.60 8.17 -5.96
CA PHE A 82 -3.12 7.07 -6.76
C PHE A 82 -4.18 6.32 -5.97
N LEU A 83 -5.27 5.92 -6.64
CA LEU A 83 -6.20 4.94 -6.10
C LEU A 83 -5.60 3.55 -6.30
N ARG A 84 -5.21 2.91 -5.21
CA ARG A 84 -4.67 1.55 -5.20
C ARG A 84 -5.82 0.55 -5.14
N LYS A 85 -5.67 -0.54 -5.89
CA LYS A 85 -6.50 -1.74 -5.72
C LYS A 85 -5.76 -2.71 -4.80
N ASP A 86 -6.45 -3.25 -3.80
CA ASP A 86 -5.90 -4.22 -2.84
C ASP A 86 -4.61 -3.76 -2.12
N TYR A 87 -4.44 -2.46 -1.85
CA TYR A 87 -3.29 -1.89 -1.11
C TYR A 87 -1.91 -1.99 -1.79
N VAL A 88 -1.80 -2.64 -2.94
CA VAL A 88 -0.53 -2.88 -3.64
C VAL A 88 -0.31 -1.85 -4.74
N LEU A 89 0.96 -1.54 -5.02
CA LEU A 89 1.37 -0.71 -6.15
C LEU A 89 1.19 -1.51 -7.45
N SER A 90 0.32 -1.07 -8.34
CA SER A 90 0.13 -1.69 -9.65
C SER A 90 0.00 -0.62 -10.72
N PRO A 91 1.10 -0.24 -11.40
CA PRO A 91 1.09 0.85 -12.37
C PRO A 91 0.00 0.75 -13.45
N ASP A 92 -0.32 -0.47 -13.87
CA ASP A 92 -1.31 -0.72 -14.93
C ASP A 92 -2.76 -0.62 -14.44
N LYS A 93 -2.99 -0.71 -13.12
CA LYS A 93 -4.34 -0.69 -12.50
C LYS A 93 -4.59 0.56 -11.66
N ASP A 94 -3.53 1.26 -11.28
CA ASP A 94 -3.59 2.42 -10.41
C ASP A 94 -4.13 3.63 -11.15
N ILE A 95 -5.00 4.37 -10.47
CA ILE A 95 -5.68 5.53 -11.05
C ILE A 95 -5.09 6.79 -10.44
N TYR A 96 -4.47 7.61 -11.27
CA TYR A 96 -3.93 8.90 -10.91
C TYR A 96 -5.03 9.84 -10.40
N VAL A 97 -4.74 10.48 -9.27
CA VAL A 97 -5.58 11.53 -8.67
C VAL A 97 -4.75 12.81 -8.58
N SER A 98 -5.26 13.87 -9.22
CA SER A 98 -4.57 15.15 -9.25
C SER A 98 -4.55 15.84 -7.89
N THR A 99 -3.52 16.66 -7.65
CA THR A 99 -3.43 17.50 -6.44
C THR A 99 -4.65 18.42 -6.30
N SER A 100 -5.20 18.91 -7.42
CA SER A 100 -6.39 19.75 -7.43
C SER A 100 -7.62 19.02 -6.90
N GLN A 101 -7.86 17.77 -7.32
CA GLN A 101 -8.96 16.94 -6.81
C GLN A 101 -8.78 16.64 -5.31
N ILE A 102 -7.56 16.29 -4.90
CA ILE A 102 -7.23 16.01 -3.49
C ILE A 102 -7.53 17.23 -2.61
N ARG A 103 -7.08 18.43 -3.03
CA ARG A 103 -7.32 19.67 -2.29
C ARG A 103 -8.80 20.05 -2.27
N ARG A 104 -9.47 19.98 -3.43
CA ARG A 104 -10.87 20.38 -3.59
C ARG A 104 -11.82 19.57 -2.70
N PHE A 105 -11.64 18.26 -2.64
CA PHE A 105 -12.46 17.37 -1.81
C PHE A 105 -11.83 17.04 -0.45
N TRP A 106 -10.76 17.76 -0.04
CA TRP A 106 -10.06 17.49 1.22
C TRP A 106 -9.75 15.99 1.43
N LEU A 107 -9.33 15.32 0.36
CA LEU A 107 -9.04 13.89 0.39
C LEU A 107 -7.78 13.63 1.21
N ARG A 108 -7.81 12.54 1.96
CA ARG A 108 -6.71 12.11 2.82
C ARG A 108 -6.30 10.69 2.43
N ARG A 109 -5.05 10.34 2.75
CA ARG A 109 -4.58 8.96 2.61
C ARG A 109 -5.54 8.01 3.34
N GLY A 110 -5.85 6.89 2.69
CA GLY A 110 -6.80 5.89 3.17
C GLY A 110 -8.25 6.14 2.76
N ASP A 111 -8.60 7.30 2.19
CA ASP A 111 -9.96 7.53 1.68
C ASP A 111 -10.23 6.56 0.51
N GLU A 112 -11.34 5.84 0.58
CA GLU A 112 -11.84 5.08 -0.56
C GLU A 112 -12.63 6.02 -1.45
N VAL A 113 -12.17 6.17 -2.69
CA VAL A 113 -12.77 7.08 -3.66
C VAL A 113 -13.42 6.26 -4.75
N GLU A 114 -14.70 6.53 -4.98
CA GLU A 114 -15.46 5.98 -6.10
C GLU A 114 -15.80 7.09 -7.08
N GLY A 115 -15.66 6.82 -8.37
CA GLY A 115 -15.77 7.86 -9.38
C GLY A 115 -15.75 7.33 -10.81
N LEU A 116 -15.59 8.27 -11.74
CA LEU A 116 -15.32 7.97 -13.15
C LEU A 116 -13.85 8.19 -13.42
N ALA A 117 -13.20 7.22 -14.04
CA ALA A 117 -11.84 7.31 -14.54
C ALA A 117 -11.81 7.14 -16.06
N ARG A 118 -10.72 7.58 -16.69
CA ARG A 118 -10.46 7.34 -18.11
C ARG A 118 -9.13 6.62 -18.32
N PRO A 119 -8.97 5.89 -19.44
CA PRO A 119 -7.68 5.41 -19.90
C PRO A 119 -6.66 6.54 -20.07
N PRO A 120 -5.35 6.22 -19.99
CA PRO A 120 -4.28 7.17 -20.29
C PRO A 120 -4.41 7.67 -21.73
N LYS A 121 -4.19 8.97 -21.92
CA LYS A 121 -4.03 9.59 -23.25
C LYS A 121 -2.61 9.39 -23.78
N GLU A 122 -2.40 9.74 -25.04
CA GLU A 122 -1.09 9.73 -25.67
C GLU A 122 -0.09 10.58 -24.83
N GLY A 123 0.97 9.95 -24.34
CA GLY A 123 1.97 10.55 -23.45
C GLY A 123 1.69 10.42 -21.93
N GLU A 124 0.54 9.87 -21.52
CA GLU A 124 0.23 9.55 -20.12
C GLU A 124 0.54 8.08 -19.82
N ARG A 125 1.07 7.81 -18.63
CA ARG A 125 1.39 6.44 -18.19
C ARG A 125 0.25 5.77 -17.41
N PHE A 126 -0.62 6.56 -16.77
CA PHE A 126 -1.61 6.07 -15.81
C PHE A 126 -3.02 6.45 -16.22
N HIS A 127 -3.98 5.62 -15.82
CA HIS A 127 -5.39 5.96 -15.84
C HIS A 127 -5.62 7.20 -14.96
N SER A 128 -6.56 8.07 -15.33
CA SER A 128 -6.79 9.34 -14.61
C SER A 128 -8.22 9.44 -14.10
N LEU A 129 -8.38 9.86 -12.84
CA LEU A 129 -9.69 10.13 -12.25
C LEU A 129 -10.27 11.41 -12.85
N LEU A 130 -11.49 11.35 -13.37
CA LEU A 130 -12.22 12.50 -13.92
C LEU A 130 -13.13 13.14 -12.87
N LEU A 131 -14.01 12.32 -12.28
CA LEU A 131 -15.07 12.78 -11.38
C LEU A 131 -15.12 11.90 -10.13
N ILE A 132 -15.18 12.53 -8.97
CA ILE A 132 -15.43 11.86 -7.69
C ILE A 132 -16.94 11.81 -7.47
N LYS A 133 -17.48 10.61 -7.19
CA LYS A 133 -18.90 10.40 -6.89
C LYS A 133 -19.13 10.12 -5.40
N LYS A 134 -18.30 9.27 -4.80
CA LYS A 134 -18.40 8.93 -3.37
C LYS A 134 -17.03 8.87 -2.71
N ILE A 135 -17.02 9.18 -1.42
CA ILE A 135 -15.86 9.08 -0.54
C ILE A 135 -16.28 8.24 0.66
N ASN A 136 -15.60 7.13 0.90
CA ASN A 136 -15.89 6.16 1.96
C ASN A 136 -17.38 5.73 1.99
N GLY A 137 -17.94 5.44 0.80
CA GLY A 137 -19.33 4.99 0.63
C GLY A 137 -20.40 6.10 0.69
N LYS A 138 -20.04 7.34 1.04
CA LYS A 138 -20.97 8.48 1.10
C LYS A 138 -20.80 9.41 -0.09
N THR A 139 -21.90 9.88 -0.67
CA THR A 139 -21.89 10.97 -1.65
C THR A 139 -21.67 12.26 -0.87
N LEU A 140 -20.47 12.84 -0.97
CA LEU A 140 -20.11 14.06 -0.26
C LEU A 140 -19.88 15.19 -1.24
N THR A 141 -20.43 16.35 -0.92
CA THR A 141 -20.06 17.62 -1.55
C THR A 141 -18.69 18.08 -1.04
N GLU A 142 -18.10 19.07 -1.71
CA GLU A 142 -16.81 19.65 -1.33
C GLU A 142 -16.85 20.24 0.09
N GLU A 143 -17.94 20.93 0.42
CA GLU A 143 -18.17 21.55 1.72
C GLU A 143 -18.30 20.51 2.84
N GLU A 144 -19.06 19.43 2.61
CA GLU A 144 -19.19 18.34 3.57
C GLU A 144 -17.87 17.59 3.76
N SER A 145 -17.11 17.42 2.68
CA SER A 145 -15.81 16.77 2.74
C SER A 145 -14.80 17.56 3.59
N ALA A 146 -14.87 18.88 3.55
CA ALA A 146 -14.04 19.78 4.36
C ALA A 146 -14.42 19.79 5.85
N ARG A 147 -15.69 19.48 6.19
CA ARG A 147 -16.19 19.44 7.58
C ARG A 147 -15.96 18.09 8.28
N ARG A 148 -15.37 17.10 7.61
CA ARG A 148 -15.10 15.79 8.20
C ARG A 148 -14.16 15.93 9.40
N LYS A 149 -14.61 15.47 10.57
CA LYS A 149 -13.72 15.31 11.72
C LYS A 149 -12.55 14.39 11.36
N THR A 150 -11.39 14.69 11.92
CA THR A 150 -10.23 13.81 11.79
C THR A 150 -10.20 12.81 12.94
N PHE A 151 -9.66 11.61 12.68
CA PHE A 151 -9.58 10.53 13.65
C PHE A 151 -8.86 10.93 14.94
N ASP A 152 -7.84 11.77 14.84
CA ASP A 152 -7.08 12.26 15.99
C ASP A 152 -7.86 13.30 16.83
N GLN A 153 -8.92 13.90 16.29
CA GLN A 153 -9.81 14.82 17.00
C GLN A 153 -11.00 14.11 17.68
N LEU A 154 -11.20 12.81 17.44
CA LEU A 154 -12.26 12.04 18.07
C LEU A 154 -11.93 11.76 19.54
N THR A 155 -12.93 11.88 20.41
CA THR A 155 -12.76 11.62 21.84
C THR A 155 -12.58 10.13 22.09
N SER A 156 -11.45 9.75 22.66
CA SER A 156 -11.12 8.35 22.96
C SER A 156 -11.76 7.89 24.26
N LEU A 157 -12.55 6.82 24.18
CA LEU A 157 -13.17 6.16 25.33
C LEU A 157 -12.57 4.77 25.55
N HIS A 158 -12.79 4.24 26.76
CA HIS A 158 -12.60 2.82 27.00
C HIS A 158 -13.67 2.00 26.25
N PRO A 159 -13.35 0.77 25.80
CA PRO A 159 -14.35 -0.15 25.27
C PRO A 159 -15.45 -0.40 26.31
N ASN A 160 -16.70 -0.14 25.93
CA ASN A 160 -17.88 -0.28 26.79
C ASN A 160 -18.86 -1.36 26.28
N LYS A 161 -18.62 -1.90 25.09
CA LYS A 161 -19.44 -2.95 24.45
C LYS A 161 -18.55 -4.14 24.09
N GLN A 162 -18.87 -5.31 24.64
CA GLN A 162 -18.18 -6.56 24.32
C GLN A 162 -18.55 -7.05 22.92
N ILE A 163 -17.55 -7.56 22.20
CA ILE A 163 -17.65 -8.38 21.00
C ILE A 163 -17.74 -9.83 21.48
N LYS A 164 -18.94 -10.41 21.43
CA LYS A 164 -19.17 -11.81 21.79
C LYS A 164 -18.72 -12.70 20.65
N LEU A 165 -17.75 -13.58 20.91
CA LEU A 165 -17.16 -14.45 19.90
C LEU A 165 -17.73 -15.88 19.93
N GLU A 166 -18.47 -16.25 20.97
CA GLU A 166 -19.21 -17.52 21.00
C GLU A 166 -20.14 -17.65 19.79
N THR A 167 -20.05 -18.77 19.07
CA THR A 167 -20.92 -19.12 17.94
C THR A 167 -21.54 -20.49 18.14
N LYS A 168 -20.83 -21.56 17.78
CA LYS A 168 -21.27 -22.95 17.94
C LYS A 168 -20.66 -23.57 19.19
N LYS A 169 -21.31 -24.61 19.73
CA LYS A 169 -20.91 -25.26 20.99
C LYS A 169 -19.54 -25.95 20.93
N ASP A 170 -19.14 -26.39 19.75
CA ASP A 170 -17.89 -27.10 19.43
C ASP A 170 -16.69 -26.16 19.26
N VAL A 171 -16.92 -24.88 18.98
CA VAL A 171 -15.85 -23.86 18.91
C VAL A 171 -15.53 -23.36 20.32
N LEU A 172 -14.73 -24.14 21.05
CA LEU A 172 -14.43 -23.87 22.46
C LEU A 172 -13.51 -22.65 22.65
N SER A 173 -12.63 -22.37 21.68
CA SER A 173 -11.65 -21.29 21.73
C SER A 173 -12.30 -19.93 21.96
N THR A 174 -13.30 -19.56 21.15
CA THR A 174 -13.98 -18.26 21.25
C THR A 174 -14.79 -18.12 22.53
N ARG A 175 -15.38 -19.21 23.02
CA ARG A 175 -16.08 -19.26 24.32
C ARG A 175 -15.12 -19.01 25.48
N ILE A 176 -13.93 -19.59 25.43
CA ILE A 176 -12.89 -19.35 26.43
C ILE A 176 -12.44 -17.88 26.39
N ILE A 177 -12.30 -17.27 25.20
CA ILE A 177 -12.00 -15.83 25.09
C ILE A 177 -13.08 -14.99 25.77
N ASP A 178 -14.34 -15.24 25.47
CA ASP A 178 -15.46 -14.48 26.04
C ASP A 178 -15.51 -14.53 27.57
N LEU A 179 -15.04 -15.62 28.18
CA LEU A 179 -15.00 -15.82 29.63
C LEU A 179 -13.73 -15.26 30.29
N VAL A 180 -12.56 -15.48 29.68
CA VAL A 180 -11.26 -15.22 30.32
C VAL A 180 -10.66 -13.88 29.90
N ALA A 181 -10.85 -13.48 28.64
CA ALA A 181 -10.24 -12.30 28.05
C ALA A 181 -11.22 -11.61 27.08
N PRO A 182 -12.36 -11.09 27.57
CA PRO A 182 -13.39 -10.50 26.72
C PRO A 182 -12.83 -9.34 25.89
N ILE A 183 -13.17 -9.32 24.60
CA ILE A 183 -12.73 -8.29 23.65
C ILE A 183 -13.88 -7.30 23.46
N GLY A 184 -13.59 -6.00 23.53
CA GLY A 184 -14.58 -4.94 23.28
C GLY A 184 -14.35 -4.17 21.98
N PHE A 185 -15.37 -3.44 21.55
CA PHE A 185 -15.25 -2.46 20.46
C PHE A 185 -14.28 -1.35 20.87
N GLY A 186 -13.19 -1.20 20.10
CA GLY A 186 -12.10 -0.28 20.41
C GLY A 186 -10.94 -0.91 21.18
N GLN A 187 -10.97 -2.24 21.41
CA GLN A 187 -9.96 -2.94 22.20
C GLN A 187 -8.62 -3.04 21.46
N ARG A 188 -7.54 -2.96 22.23
CA ARG A 188 -6.20 -3.37 21.82
C ARG A 188 -5.92 -4.74 22.41
N ALA A 189 -5.95 -5.78 21.59
CA ALA A 189 -5.73 -7.15 22.02
C ALA A 189 -4.48 -7.74 21.36
N LEU A 190 -3.76 -8.57 22.12
CA LEU A 190 -2.59 -9.30 21.63
C LEU A 190 -2.73 -10.78 21.94
N ILE A 191 -2.60 -11.61 20.92
CA ILE A 191 -2.49 -13.06 21.04
C ILE A 191 -0.99 -13.39 21.06
N VAL A 192 -0.49 -13.73 22.24
CA VAL A 192 0.91 -14.07 22.46
C VAL A 192 1.08 -15.56 22.27
N SER A 193 1.90 -15.98 21.30
CA SER A 193 2.05 -17.40 20.96
C SER A 193 3.43 -17.73 20.40
N GLN A 194 3.88 -18.97 20.62
CA GLN A 194 5.05 -19.51 19.94
C GLN A 194 4.72 -19.90 18.49
N PRO A 195 5.73 -20.03 17.61
CA PRO A 195 5.54 -20.60 16.29
C PRO A 195 4.86 -21.98 16.37
N LYS A 196 3.95 -22.27 15.43
CA LYS A 196 3.17 -23.52 15.33
C LYS A 196 2.20 -23.81 16.50
N ALA A 197 1.94 -22.85 17.39
CA ALA A 197 0.99 -23.02 18.51
C ALA A 197 -0.51 -22.86 18.12
N GLY A 198 -0.87 -22.98 16.84
CA GLY A 198 -2.27 -22.86 16.39
C GLY A 198 -2.81 -21.42 16.22
N LYS A 199 -1.92 -20.42 16.26
CA LYS A 199 -2.24 -18.98 16.11
C LYS A 199 -3.15 -18.66 14.92
N THR A 200 -2.91 -19.28 13.77
CA THR A 200 -3.68 -19.05 12.54
C THR A 200 -5.10 -19.59 12.65
N THR A 201 -5.27 -20.77 13.25
CA THR A 201 -6.61 -21.34 13.53
C THR A 201 -7.39 -20.42 14.46
N PHE A 202 -6.75 -19.94 15.52
CA PHE A 202 -7.37 -19.03 16.47
C PHE A 202 -7.81 -17.71 15.82
N LEU A 203 -6.96 -17.11 14.97
CA LEU A 203 -7.35 -15.92 14.20
C LEU A 203 -8.51 -16.17 13.24
N LYS A 204 -8.55 -17.34 12.58
CA LYS A 204 -9.67 -17.72 11.70
C LYS A 204 -10.97 -17.86 12.48
N GLU A 205 -10.94 -18.55 13.61
CA GLU A 205 -12.13 -18.71 14.47
C GLU A 205 -12.66 -17.36 14.97
N ILE A 206 -11.78 -16.43 15.36
CA ILE A 206 -12.17 -15.05 15.70
C ILE A 206 -12.78 -14.34 14.50
N ALA A 207 -12.19 -14.46 13.31
CA ALA A 207 -12.70 -13.84 12.08
C ALA A 207 -14.09 -14.36 11.70
N GLU A 208 -14.30 -15.68 11.81
CA GLU A 208 -15.60 -16.32 11.53
C GLU A 208 -16.65 -15.92 12.56
N ALA A 209 -16.28 -15.86 13.84
CA ALA A 209 -17.15 -15.41 14.90
C ALA A 209 -17.61 -13.97 14.70
N ILE A 210 -16.69 -13.06 14.36
CA ILE A 210 -17.01 -11.67 14.04
C ILE A 210 -17.94 -11.61 12.83
N GLY A 211 -17.60 -12.29 11.74
CA GLY A 211 -18.41 -12.29 10.52
C GLY A 211 -19.81 -12.88 10.68
N THR A 212 -19.99 -13.78 11.66
CA THR A 212 -21.29 -14.39 11.98
C THR A 212 -22.11 -13.53 12.93
N ASN A 213 -21.50 -13.04 14.02
CA ASN A 213 -22.21 -12.33 15.08
C ASN A 213 -22.39 -10.84 14.79
N TYR A 214 -21.54 -10.27 13.94
CA TYR A 214 -21.50 -8.83 13.64
C TYR A 214 -21.29 -8.57 12.14
N PRO A 215 -22.27 -8.89 11.28
CA PRO A 215 -22.13 -8.74 9.81
C PRO A 215 -21.95 -7.28 9.35
N ASP A 216 -22.39 -6.31 10.15
CA ASP A 216 -22.26 -4.87 9.85
C ASP A 216 -20.89 -4.29 10.22
N VAL A 217 -20.07 -5.05 10.96
CA VAL A 217 -18.73 -4.62 11.36
C VAL A 217 -17.74 -4.78 10.20
N TYR A 218 -16.88 -3.79 10.05
CA TYR A 218 -15.87 -3.80 9.00
C TYR A 218 -14.66 -4.64 9.42
N LEU A 219 -14.60 -5.89 8.94
CA LEU A 219 -13.47 -6.78 9.20
C LEU A 219 -12.34 -6.53 8.20
N MET A 220 -11.15 -6.27 8.72
CA MET A 220 -9.92 -6.10 7.96
C MET A 220 -8.85 -7.08 8.44
N ALA A 221 -8.02 -7.59 7.53
CA ALA A 221 -6.80 -8.30 7.89
C ALA A 221 -5.57 -7.60 7.34
N ILE A 222 -4.57 -7.42 8.18
CA ILE A 222 -3.27 -6.86 7.82
C ILE A 222 -2.24 -7.97 8.03
N LEU A 223 -1.73 -8.52 6.93
CA LEU A 223 -0.82 -9.67 6.93
C LEU A 223 0.56 -9.21 6.46
N ILE A 224 1.53 -9.17 7.37
CA ILE A 224 2.86 -8.58 7.13
C ILE A 224 3.94 -9.60 7.38
N GLY A 225 4.73 -9.86 6.34
CA GLY A 225 5.89 -10.74 6.41
C GLY A 225 5.54 -12.22 6.59
N GLU A 226 4.31 -12.61 6.22
CA GLU A 226 3.88 -14.01 6.18
C GLU A 226 4.13 -14.63 4.79
N ARG A 227 3.98 -15.96 4.71
CA ARG A 227 4.19 -16.67 3.46
C ARG A 227 3.00 -16.50 2.51
N PRO A 228 3.22 -16.45 1.17
CA PRO A 228 2.14 -16.24 0.20
C PRO A 228 0.98 -17.24 0.30
N GLU A 229 1.28 -18.50 0.62
CA GLU A 229 0.28 -19.56 0.82
C GLU A 229 -0.60 -19.32 2.04
N GLU A 230 -0.04 -18.83 3.15
CA GLU A 230 -0.77 -18.49 4.38
C GLU A 230 -1.65 -17.25 4.16
N VAL A 231 -1.14 -16.26 3.43
CA VAL A 231 -1.90 -15.07 3.01
C VAL A 231 -3.09 -15.46 2.15
N THR A 232 -2.89 -16.35 1.18
CA THR A 232 -3.95 -16.82 0.28
C THR A 232 -5.03 -17.57 1.04
N GLU A 233 -4.64 -18.39 2.02
CA GLU A 233 -5.56 -19.13 2.86
C GLU A 233 -6.46 -18.18 3.68
N ILE A 234 -5.87 -17.18 4.34
CA ILE A 234 -6.63 -16.18 5.11
C ILE A 234 -7.53 -15.33 4.20
N LYS A 235 -7.04 -14.94 3.01
CA LYS A 235 -7.80 -14.12 2.05
C LYS A 235 -9.05 -14.81 1.53
N ARG A 236 -9.03 -16.14 1.39
CA ARG A 236 -10.22 -16.92 0.99
C ARG A 236 -11.23 -17.10 2.11
N PHE A 237 -10.77 -16.99 3.36
CA PHE A 237 -11.57 -17.24 4.54
C PHE A 237 -12.27 -15.97 5.06
N ILE A 238 -11.55 -14.85 5.08
CA ILE A 238 -12.07 -13.58 5.63
C ILE A 238 -13.04 -12.93 4.64
N LYS A 239 -14.27 -12.70 5.11
CA LYS A 239 -15.29 -11.90 4.41
C LYS A 239 -15.08 -10.42 4.70
N GLY A 240 -14.01 -9.84 4.16
CA GLY A 240 -13.61 -8.47 4.45
C GLY A 240 -12.44 -8.00 3.58
N GLU A 241 -11.87 -6.85 3.94
CA GLU A 241 -10.69 -6.32 3.23
C GLU A 241 -9.40 -6.96 3.75
N VAL A 242 -8.51 -7.35 2.84
CA VAL A 242 -7.21 -7.94 3.20
C VAL A 242 -6.08 -7.11 2.58
N ALA A 243 -5.25 -6.52 3.44
CA ALA A 243 -4.02 -5.85 3.08
C ALA A 243 -2.85 -6.79 3.42
N ALA A 244 -2.13 -7.27 2.41
CA ALA A 244 -1.04 -8.21 2.62
C ALA A 244 0.25 -7.73 1.96
N SER A 245 1.36 -7.98 2.65
CA SER A 245 2.71 -7.81 2.11
C SER A 245 3.56 -8.99 2.58
N ASN A 246 4.07 -9.75 1.61
CA ASN A 246 4.75 -11.02 1.86
C ASN A 246 6.14 -10.81 2.48
N PHE A 247 6.74 -11.88 3.00
CA PHE A 247 8.06 -11.83 3.65
C PHE A 247 9.23 -11.50 2.71
N ASP A 248 9.09 -11.78 1.42
CA ASP A 248 10.08 -11.53 0.36
C ASP A 248 10.04 -10.08 -0.16
N GLU A 249 9.01 -9.31 0.19
CA GLU A 249 8.92 -7.90 -0.12
C GLU A 249 9.78 -7.04 0.81
N SER A 250 10.20 -5.86 0.33
CA SER A 250 11.02 -4.95 1.13
C SER A 250 10.30 -4.46 2.40
N ALA A 251 11.04 -4.20 3.47
CA ALA A 251 10.50 -3.65 4.72
C ALA A 251 9.73 -2.34 4.51
N ARG A 252 10.18 -1.49 3.57
CA ARG A 252 9.47 -0.25 3.19
C ARG A 252 8.10 -0.53 2.58
N GLN A 253 7.99 -1.57 1.73
CA GLN A 253 6.73 -1.97 1.12
C GLN A 253 5.76 -2.51 2.19
N GLN A 254 6.25 -3.36 3.08
CA GLN A 254 5.48 -3.88 4.23
C GLN A 254 4.89 -2.75 5.09
N ILE A 255 5.71 -1.76 5.46
CA ILE A 255 5.26 -0.57 6.20
C ILE A 255 4.24 0.24 5.40
N LYS A 256 4.45 0.39 4.09
CA LYS A 256 3.57 1.17 3.22
C LYS A 256 2.17 0.57 3.18
N VAL A 257 2.07 -0.74 2.96
CA VAL A 257 0.80 -1.50 2.95
C VAL A 257 0.12 -1.41 4.31
N ALA A 258 0.84 -1.70 5.40
CA ALA A 258 0.29 -1.65 6.75
C ALA A 258 -0.28 -0.26 7.10
N ASN A 259 0.47 0.82 6.83
CA ASN A 259 0.01 2.17 7.13
C ASN A 259 -1.16 2.60 6.25
N LEU A 260 -1.20 2.21 4.97
CA LEU A 260 -2.33 2.52 4.10
C LEU A 260 -3.61 1.83 4.60
N ALA A 261 -3.52 0.57 5.05
CA ALA A 261 -4.61 -0.16 5.65
C ALA A 261 -5.07 0.44 6.99
N LEU A 262 -4.14 0.88 7.84
CA LEU A 262 -4.49 1.58 9.07
C LEU A 262 -5.17 2.93 8.80
N ASP A 263 -4.68 3.69 7.82
CA ASP A 263 -5.31 4.95 7.44
C ASP A 263 -6.71 4.71 6.87
N ARG A 264 -6.92 3.66 6.06
CA ARG A 264 -8.24 3.23 5.60
C ARG A 264 -9.19 2.93 6.76
N ALA A 265 -8.73 2.16 7.75
CA ALA A 265 -9.51 1.89 8.96
C ALA A 265 -9.89 3.18 9.71
N ARG A 266 -8.96 4.13 9.85
CA ARG A 266 -9.24 5.43 10.47
C ARG A 266 -10.30 6.23 9.71
N ARG A 267 -10.25 6.23 8.38
CA ARG A 267 -11.27 6.90 7.54
C ARG A 267 -12.65 6.27 7.70
N LEU A 268 -12.73 4.96 7.87
CA LEU A 268 -13.98 4.24 8.16
C LEU A 268 -14.54 4.59 9.55
N VAL A 269 -13.69 4.67 10.57
CA VAL A 269 -14.13 5.08 11.92
C VAL A 269 -14.66 6.51 11.95
N GLU A 270 -14.05 7.42 11.20
CA GLU A 270 -14.50 8.81 11.06
C GLU A 270 -15.92 8.92 10.45
N VAL A 271 -16.36 7.94 9.65
CA VAL A 271 -17.71 7.92 9.08
C VAL A 271 -18.73 7.15 9.92
N GLY A 272 -18.31 6.64 11.09
CA GLY A 272 -19.15 5.94 12.07
C GLY A 272 -19.09 4.42 12.03
N CYS A 273 -18.14 3.83 11.28
CA CYS A 273 -18.02 2.37 11.19
C CYS A 273 -17.21 1.78 12.34
N ASP A 274 -17.69 0.67 12.91
CA ASP A 274 -16.88 -0.20 13.75
C ASP A 274 -15.95 -1.03 12.87
N VAL A 275 -14.64 -0.91 13.09
CA VAL A 275 -13.60 -1.58 12.32
C VAL A 275 -12.82 -2.51 13.22
N ILE A 276 -12.65 -3.76 12.80
CA ILE A 276 -11.79 -4.75 13.48
C ILE A 276 -10.66 -5.14 12.54
N ILE A 277 -9.43 -4.90 12.98
CA ILE A 277 -8.21 -5.31 12.29
C ILE A 277 -7.65 -6.57 12.95
N LEU A 278 -7.52 -7.64 12.17
CA LEU A 278 -6.71 -8.80 12.51
C LEU A 278 -5.29 -8.57 11.97
N LEU A 279 -4.32 -8.37 12.86
CA LEU A 279 -2.94 -8.07 12.49
C LEU A 279 -2.04 -9.28 12.70
N ASP A 280 -1.47 -9.78 11.61
CA ASP A 280 -0.55 -10.91 11.61
C ASP A 280 0.78 -10.56 10.93
N SER A 281 1.84 -10.21 11.65
CA SER A 281 1.95 -10.07 13.11
C SER A 281 2.53 -8.74 13.52
N VAL A 282 2.27 -8.35 14.77
CA VAL A 282 2.86 -7.17 15.41
C VAL A 282 4.39 -7.28 15.41
N THR A 283 4.91 -8.46 15.72
CA THR A 283 6.36 -8.70 15.78
C THR A 283 7.02 -8.45 14.43
N ARG A 284 6.43 -8.94 13.33
CA ARG A 284 6.98 -8.73 11.98
C ARG A 284 6.86 -7.27 11.54
N LEU A 285 5.75 -6.61 11.84
CA LEU A 285 5.58 -5.18 11.57
C LEU A 285 6.63 -4.34 12.31
N ALA A 286 6.89 -4.63 13.59
CA ALA A 286 7.93 -3.95 14.36
C ALA A 286 9.32 -4.16 13.77
N ARG A 287 9.65 -5.38 13.31
CA ARG A 287 10.90 -5.66 12.59
C ARG A 287 11.01 -4.89 11.29
N ALA A 288 9.93 -4.78 10.51
CA ALA A 288 9.92 -3.99 9.29
C ALA A 288 10.24 -2.51 9.58
N PHE A 289 9.64 -1.93 10.63
CA PHE A 289 9.99 -0.58 11.10
C PHE A 289 11.47 -0.47 11.47
N ASN A 290 12.01 -1.42 12.22
CA ASN A 290 13.42 -1.44 12.60
C ASN A 290 14.36 -1.44 11.40
N LEU A 291 14.06 -2.24 10.38
CA LEU A 291 14.86 -2.34 9.15
C LEU A 291 14.74 -1.10 8.24
N SER A 292 13.72 -0.26 8.42
CA SER A 292 13.46 0.90 7.57
C SER A 292 13.97 2.22 8.14
N VAL A 293 14.32 2.25 9.43
CA VAL A 293 14.89 3.43 10.09
C VAL A 293 16.40 3.50 9.82
N SER A 294 16.88 4.70 9.51
CA SER A 294 18.33 4.96 9.48
C SER A 294 18.88 4.89 10.90
N GLY A 295 19.78 3.94 11.17
CA GLY A 295 20.26 3.66 12.52
C GLY A 295 20.78 4.91 13.25
N THR A 296 20.30 5.13 14.47
CA THR A 296 20.69 6.27 15.31
C THR A 296 22.03 6.06 16.03
N GLY A 297 22.68 4.91 15.80
CA GLY A 297 23.88 4.47 16.53
C GLY A 297 23.60 3.99 17.95
N ARG A 298 22.34 4.07 18.43
CA ARG A 298 21.89 3.54 19.72
C ARG A 298 20.99 2.34 19.48
N SER A 299 21.29 1.23 20.12
CA SER A 299 20.50 0.01 20.04
C SER A 299 20.07 -0.43 21.43
N LEU A 300 18.81 -0.82 21.57
CA LEU A 300 18.30 -1.49 22.75
C LEU A 300 18.80 -2.93 22.77
N SER A 301 18.68 -3.58 23.93
CA SER A 301 18.86 -5.03 24.02
C SER A 301 17.95 -5.73 22.99
N GLY A 302 18.49 -6.66 22.21
CA GLY A 302 17.79 -7.33 21.11
C GLY A 302 17.95 -6.66 19.73
N GLY A 303 18.77 -5.61 19.60
CA GLY A 303 19.12 -5.05 18.28
C GLY A 303 18.09 -4.08 17.69
N PHE A 304 17.16 -3.58 18.51
CA PHE A 304 16.14 -2.63 18.11
C PHE A 304 16.60 -1.19 18.32
N ASP A 305 16.45 -0.36 17.28
CA ASP A 305 16.58 1.08 17.43
C ASP A 305 15.38 1.63 18.22
N PRO A 306 15.59 2.42 19.29
CA PRO A 306 14.49 3.02 20.06
C PRO A 306 13.49 3.80 19.20
N SER A 307 13.98 4.47 18.16
CA SER A 307 13.14 5.29 17.26
C SER A 307 12.24 4.44 16.37
N ALA A 308 12.62 3.18 16.09
CA ALA A 308 11.80 2.25 15.33
C ALA A 308 10.60 1.69 16.10
N LEU A 309 10.65 1.69 17.45
CA LEU A 309 9.53 1.24 18.28
C LEU A 309 8.38 2.25 18.31
N TYR A 310 8.66 3.54 18.15
CA TYR A 310 7.64 4.58 18.24
C TYR A 310 6.54 4.41 17.17
N PRO A 311 6.86 4.24 15.87
CA PRO A 311 5.85 3.95 14.84
C PRO A 311 5.03 2.69 15.12
N ALA A 312 5.65 1.60 15.57
CA ALA A 312 4.96 0.35 15.89
C ALA A 312 3.99 0.52 17.07
N LYS A 313 4.40 1.25 18.12
CA LYS A 313 3.53 1.62 19.25
C LYS A 313 2.38 2.51 18.80
N LYS A 314 2.63 3.49 17.93
CA LYS A 314 1.59 4.37 17.37
C LYS A 314 0.59 3.60 16.52
N PHE A 315 1.03 2.56 15.81
CA PHE A 315 0.16 1.69 15.02
C PHE A 315 -0.84 0.95 15.93
N LEU A 316 -0.35 0.22 16.94
CA LEU A 316 -1.22 -0.48 17.89
C LEU A 316 -2.05 0.47 18.76
N GLY A 317 -1.47 1.61 19.15
CA GLY A 317 -2.13 2.67 19.91
C GLY A 317 -3.22 3.43 19.12
N ALA A 318 -3.39 3.13 17.84
CA ALA A 318 -4.51 3.66 17.08
C ALA A 318 -5.85 3.08 17.56
N ALA A 319 -5.87 1.81 17.98
CA ALA A 319 -7.10 1.16 18.44
C ALA A 319 -7.66 1.84 19.69
N ARG A 320 -8.94 2.23 19.59
CA ARG A 320 -9.70 2.99 20.58
C ARG A 320 -11.18 2.95 20.23
N ASN A 321 -12.03 3.13 21.24
CA ASN A 321 -13.44 3.42 21.04
C ASN A 321 -13.58 4.95 20.88
N CYS A 322 -14.37 5.43 19.92
CA CYS A 322 -14.57 6.88 19.73
C CYS A 322 -15.99 7.28 20.10
N GLU A 323 -16.17 8.37 20.84
CA GLU A 323 -17.50 8.85 21.25
C GLU A 323 -18.34 9.32 20.05
N GLU A 324 -17.73 10.11 19.15
CA GLU A 324 -18.45 10.72 18.02
C GLU A 324 -18.24 9.97 16.69
N GLY A 325 -17.60 8.81 16.73
CA GLY A 325 -17.32 7.97 15.57
C GLY A 325 -17.72 6.52 15.81
N GLY A 326 -17.16 5.61 15.01
CA GLY A 326 -17.20 4.18 15.33
C GLY A 326 -16.06 3.79 16.28
N SER A 327 -15.69 2.52 16.28
CA SER A 327 -14.54 2.03 17.04
C SER A 327 -13.46 1.42 16.15
N LEU A 328 -12.20 1.52 16.57
CA LEU A 328 -11.08 0.80 15.96
C LEU A 328 -10.58 -0.26 16.92
N THR A 329 -10.83 -1.52 16.62
CA THR A 329 -10.32 -2.67 17.38
C THR A 329 -9.13 -3.26 16.62
N ILE A 330 -8.02 -3.53 17.31
CA ILE A 330 -6.87 -4.22 16.72
C ILE A 330 -6.59 -5.47 17.55
N ILE A 331 -6.70 -6.63 16.92
CA ILE A 331 -6.33 -7.94 17.46
C ILE A 331 -5.06 -8.38 16.74
N GLY A 332 -3.93 -8.12 17.38
CA GLY A 332 -2.62 -8.44 16.83
C GLY A 332 -2.08 -9.76 17.36
N THR A 333 -1.22 -10.42 16.59
CA THR A 333 -0.45 -11.55 17.11
C THR A 333 0.98 -11.14 17.44
N ALA A 334 1.51 -11.69 18.53
CA ALA A 334 2.87 -11.45 18.98
C ALA A 334 3.59 -12.78 19.15
N LEU A 335 4.73 -12.91 18.47
CA LEU A 335 5.57 -14.09 18.53
C LEU A 335 6.49 -14.03 19.75
N VAL A 336 6.51 -15.12 20.53
CA VAL A 336 7.41 -15.33 21.67
C VAL A 336 8.08 -16.69 21.56
N GLY A 337 9.12 -16.93 22.36
CA GLY A 337 9.87 -18.20 22.32
C GLY A 337 10.56 -18.42 20.96
N THR A 338 10.88 -17.34 20.25
CA THR A 338 11.74 -17.39 19.08
C THR A 338 13.20 -17.50 19.51
N GLU A 339 14.05 -18.08 18.67
CA GLU A 339 15.51 -18.12 18.92
C GLU A 339 16.18 -16.73 18.89
N SER A 340 15.44 -15.70 18.45
CA SER A 340 15.84 -14.29 18.58
C SER A 340 15.37 -13.72 19.91
N ARG A 341 16.31 -13.09 20.63
CA ARG A 341 16.05 -12.33 21.88
C ARG A 341 15.28 -11.04 21.64
#